data_AF-A0A951HTT8-F1
#
_entry.id   AF-A0A951HTT8-F1
#
_cell.length_a   1.000
_cell.length_b   1.000
_cell.length_c   1.000
_cell.angle_alpha   90.00
_cell.angle_beta   90.00
_cell.angle_gamma   90.00
#
_symmetry.space_group_name_H-M   'P 1'
#
loop_
_entity.id
_entity.type
_entity.pdbx_description
1 polymer ?
#
loop_
_entity_poly.entity_id
_entity_poly.type
_entity_poly.pdbx_seq_one_letter_code
_entity_poly.pdbx_strand_id
1 'polypeptide(L)' 'MAETDPRNVTEKGSGAARADDAAADAPGDVRPGEDRRARREKLLDEAVEETFPASDPISPA' A
#
# COMPACT_ATOMS: atom_id res chain seq x y z
N MET A 1 -8.12 28.44 23.93
CA MET A 1 -7.27 28.56 22.72
C MET A 1 -6.87 27.13 22.37
N ALA A 2 -7.58 26.49 21.44
CA ALA A 2 -7.31 25.09 21.10
C ALA A 2 -6.14 25.04 20.12
N GLU A 3 -5.04 24.46 20.59
CA GLU A 3 -3.81 24.24 19.82
C GLU A 3 -4.11 23.24 18.71
N THR A 4 -4.06 23.70 17.46
CA THR A 4 -4.20 22.86 16.28
C THR A 4 -2.84 22.23 16.01
N ASP A 5 -2.69 20.94 16.33
CA ASP A 5 -1.46 20.17 16.06
C ASP A 5 -1.20 20.15 14.54
N PRO A 6 -0.07 20.71 14.05
CA PRO A 6 0.22 20.82 12.63
C PRO A 6 0.61 19.48 11.97
N ARG A 7 0.63 18.36 12.70
CA ARG A 7 1.06 17.05 12.17
C ARG A 7 -0.04 16.23 11.50
N ASN A 8 -1.28 16.72 11.42
CA ASN A 8 -2.39 16.00 10.77
C ASN A 8 -2.56 16.35 9.26
N VAL A 9 -1.55 16.96 8.64
CA VAL A 9 -1.59 17.36 7.22
C VAL A 9 -1.24 16.26 6.23
N THR A 10 -0.93 15.03 6.67
CA THR A 10 -0.90 13.87 5.76
C THR A 10 -2.32 13.43 5.44
N GLU A 11 -2.95 14.22 4.59
CA GLU A 11 -3.89 13.86 3.55
C GLU A 11 -4.68 12.57 3.81
N LYS A 12 -5.93 12.76 4.22
CA LYS A 12 -7.04 11.81 4.04
C LYS A 12 -7.36 11.60 2.54
N GLY A 13 -6.39 11.17 1.74
CA GLY A 13 -6.71 10.31 0.61
C GLY A 13 -7.08 8.95 1.21
N SER A 14 -8.29 8.45 0.94
CA SER A 14 -8.69 7.13 1.44
C SER A 14 -7.61 6.10 1.06
N GLY A 15 -7.28 5.15 1.95
CA GLY A 15 -6.25 4.14 1.66
C GLY A 15 -6.51 3.38 0.36
N ALA A 16 -7.78 3.27 -0.03
CA ALA A 16 -8.19 2.74 -1.32
C ALA A 16 -7.67 3.57 -2.51
N ALA A 17 -7.75 4.90 -2.46
CA ALA A 17 -7.26 5.76 -3.55
C ALA A 17 -5.76 5.56 -3.78
N ARG A 18 -4.96 5.58 -2.70
CA ARG A 18 -3.51 5.33 -2.80
C ARG A 18 -3.18 3.94 -3.33
N ALA A 19 -3.98 2.94 -2.96
CA ALA A 19 -3.77 1.58 -3.41
C ALA A 19 -4.20 1.37 -4.86
N ASP A 20 -5.20 2.10 -5.35
CA ASP A 20 -5.58 2.10 -6.76
C ASP A 20 -4.51 2.81 -7.63
N ASP A 21 -3.91 3.89 -7.14
CA ASP A 21 -2.78 4.57 -7.79
C ASP A 21 -1.53 3.67 -7.82
N ALA A 22 -1.17 3.07 -6.69
CA ALA A 22 -0.06 2.11 -6.62
C ALA A 22 -0.28 0.89 -7.52
N ALA A 23 -1.52 0.40 -7.62
CA ALA A 23 -1.84 -0.65 -8.56
C ALA A 23 -1.63 -0.17 -10.00
N ALA A 24 -2.04 1.04 -10.37
CA ALA A 24 -1.85 1.55 -11.74
C ALA A 24 -0.37 1.67 -12.15
N ASP A 25 0.50 2.02 -11.20
CA ASP A 25 1.95 2.13 -11.42
C ASP A 25 2.70 0.78 -11.35
N ALA A 26 2.05 -0.28 -10.84
CA ALA A 26 2.67 -1.60 -10.72
C ALA A 26 3.02 -2.18 -12.11
N PRO A 27 4.24 -2.73 -12.29
CA PRO A 27 4.67 -3.29 -13.57
C PRO A 27 3.81 -4.49 -13.98
N GLY A 28 3.37 -4.50 -15.25
CA GLY A 28 2.58 -5.59 -15.84
C GLY A 28 1.36 -5.09 -16.62
N ASP A 29 0.91 -5.87 -17.60
CA ASP A 29 -0.23 -5.50 -18.45
C ASP A 29 -1.55 -5.57 -17.67
N VAL A 30 -2.22 -4.43 -17.52
CA VAL A 30 -3.58 -4.37 -16.99
C VAL A 30 -4.53 -4.94 -18.04
N ARG A 31 -5.29 -5.99 -17.70
CA ARG A 31 -6.21 -6.60 -18.67
C ARG A 31 -7.49 -5.78 -18.77
N PRO A 32 -7.97 -5.44 -19.98
CA PRO A 32 -9.26 -4.77 -20.14
C PRO A 32 -10.38 -5.66 -19.61
N GLY A 33 -11.16 -5.15 -18.65
CA GLY A 33 -12.22 -5.92 -17.95
C GLY A 33 -11.79 -6.59 -16.65
N GLU A 34 -10.53 -6.43 -16.23
CA GLU A 34 -10.06 -6.91 -14.93
C GLU A 34 -10.63 -6.08 -13.78
N ASP A 35 -11.03 -6.76 -12.70
CA ASP A 35 -11.52 -6.11 -11.50
C ASP A 35 -10.35 -5.42 -10.77
N ARG A 36 -10.42 -4.09 -10.68
CA ARG A 36 -9.39 -3.27 -10.04
C ARG A 36 -9.17 -3.64 -8.57
N ARG A 37 -10.23 -4.06 -7.86
CA ARG A 37 -10.10 -4.53 -6.47
C ARG A 37 -9.35 -5.84 -6.42
N ALA A 38 -9.72 -6.81 -7.24
CA ALA A 38 -9.02 -8.11 -7.26
C ALA A 38 -7.54 -7.95 -7.61
N ARG A 39 -7.23 -7.06 -8.57
CA ARG A 39 -5.83 -6.75 -8.93
C ARG A 39 -5.09 -6.08 -7.77
N ARG A 40 -5.72 -5.13 -7.08
CA ARG A 40 -5.13 -4.47 -5.91
C ARG A 40 -4.85 -5.45 -4.76
N GLU A 41 -5.80 -6.32 -4.42
CA GLU A 41 -5.62 -7.31 -3.35
C GLU A 41 -4.44 -8.24 -3.67
N LYS A 42 -4.37 -8.74 -4.91
CA LYS A 42 -3.26 -9.58 -5.36
C LYS A 42 -1.90 -8.88 -5.23
N LEU A 43 -1.80 -7.63 -5.70
CA LEU A 43 -0.56 -6.85 -5.62
C LEU A 43 -0.16 -6.56 -4.17
N LEU A 44 -1.15 -6.39 -3.28
CA LEU A 44 -0.89 -6.19 -1.86
C LEU A 44 -0.32 -7.45 -1.21
N ASP A 45 -0.91 -8.62 -1.50
CA ASP A 45 -0.41 -9.91 -1.01
C ASP A 45 1.03 -10.19 -1.50
N GLU A 46 1.30 -9.95 -2.80
CA GLU A 46 2.63 -10.12 -3.40
C GLU A 46 3.66 -9.16 -2.77
N ALA A 47 3.31 -7.88 -2.61
CA ALA A 47 4.19 -6.91 -1.97
C ALA A 47 4.48 -7.28 -0.50
N VAL A 48 3.51 -7.86 0.21
CA VAL A 48 3.72 -8.39 1.56
C VAL A 48 4.72 -9.55 1.51
N GLU A 49 4.54 -10.52 0.62
CA GLU A 49 5.47 -11.65 0.49
C GLU A 49 6.90 -11.21 0.15
N GLU A 50 7.07 -10.16 -0.67
CA GLU A 50 8.38 -9.62 -1.05
C GLU A 50 9.03 -8.74 0.04
N THR A 51 8.22 -7.99 0.81
CA THR A 51 8.73 -7.01 1.80
C THR A 51 8.95 -7.63 3.18
N PHE A 52 8.58 -8.89 3.38
CA PHE A 52 8.85 -9.65 4.60
C PHE A 52 9.74 -10.87 4.34
N PRO A 53 11.07 -10.69 4.10
CA PRO A 53 12.00 -11.70 4.58
C PRO A 53 11.73 -11.78 6.10
N ALA A 54 11.48 -12.99 6.62
CA ALA A 54 11.11 -13.24 8.02
C ALA A 54 11.64 -12.13 8.94
N SER A 55 10.72 -11.33 9.50
CA SER A 55 11.00 -10.07 10.22
C SER A 55 12.43 -10.04 10.75
N ASP A 56 13.26 -9.15 10.22
CA ASP A 56 14.68 -8.92 10.56
C ASP A 56 15.11 -9.76 11.78
N PRO A 57 15.95 -10.80 11.63
CA PRO A 57 16.17 -11.78 12.69
C PRO A 57 16.45 -11.04 13.99
N ILE A 58 15.75 -11.40 15.08
CA ILE A 58 16.05 -10.88 16.41
C ILE A 58 17.57 -10.97 16.59
N SER A 59 18.25 -9.82 16.66
CA SER A 59 19.69 -9.80 16.79
C SER A 59 20.04 -10.60 18.04
N PRO A 60 20.83 -11.69 17.93
CA PRO A 60 21.25 -12.41 19.11
C PRO A 60 22.10 -11.47 19.98
N ALA A 61 21.78 -11.44 21.27
CA ALA A 61 22.56 -10.73 22.29
C ALA A 61 23.87 -11.47 22.59
#